data_AF-A0A8S3ICV0-F1
#
_entry.id   AF-A0A8S3ICV0-F1
#
_cell.length_a   1.000
_cell.length_b   1.000
_cell.length_c   1.000
_cell.angle_alpha   90.00
_cell.angle_beta   90.00
_cell.angle_gamma   90.00
#
_symmetry.space_group_name_H-M   'P 1'
#
loop_
_entity.id
_entity.type
_entity.pdbx_description
1 polymer ?
#
loop_
_entity_poly.entity_id
_entity_poly.type
_entity_poly.pdbx_seq_one_letter_code
_entity_poly.pdbx_strand_id
1 'polypeptide(L)'
;DGIGACLEYIEFFSITSQNKSLAIVANCCIHILSRNDFNHVRGHLENLSNRLRSDDKKTVEHVCSIFSRLVENFHRDSSVLREIASTQLLKTMQTMLVVQPSLLNSVTFVSIIHMLYIFSAYCPILAVTLLKMNIAETIMCLLTGSNEGKSSAKSIPITYKSAALSTNEGVPMNISSIQSANSIELIPRTPQELYEIVSLIGEMMPRLPTDEPLFQVDQLFRRSALTHRAYDASSHGYVLWHWQDDQ
;
A
#
# COMPACT_ATOMS: atom_id res chain seq x y z
N ASP A 1 31.21 -5.30 16.24
CA ASP A 1 29.88 -4.96 16.81
C ASP A 1 29.62 -3.46 16.98
N GLY A 2 29.72 -2.69 15.89
CA GLY A 2 29.46 -1.24 15.96
C GLY A 2 27.96 -0.89 16.02
N ILE A 3 27.13 -1.64 15.28
CA ILE A 3 25.67 -1.38 15.18
C ILE A 3 24.98 -1.70 16.51
N GLY A 4 25.28 -2.85 17.11
CA GLY A 4 24.70 -3.27 18.39
C GLY A 4 24.96 -2.26 19.51
N ALA A 5 26.23 -1.90 19.73
CA ALA A 5 26.61 -0.90 20.73
C ALA A 5 25.99 0.48 20.45
N CYS A 6 25.90 0.88 19.17
CA CYS A 6 25.27 2.13 18.78
C CYS A 6 23.78 2.17 19.11
N LEU A 7 23.07 1.04 18.97
CA LEU A 7 21.64 0.92 19.28
C LEU A 7 21.37 0.77 20.78
N GLU A 8 22.26 0.09 21.51
CA GLU A 8 22.16 -0.10 22.96
C GLU A 8 22.27 1.23 23.71
N TYR A 9 23.25 2.07 23.35
CA TYR A 9 23.50 3.33 24.06
C TYR A 9 22.77 4.55 23.47
N ILE A 10 21.88 4.33 22.49
CA ILE A 10 21.28 5.41 21.73
C ILE A 10 20.39 6.32 22.57
N GLU A 11 19.89 5.85 23.71
CA GLU A 11 19.12 6.64 24.69
C GLU A 11 19.96 7.70 25.41
N PHE A 12 21.26 7.46 25.56
CA PHE A 12 22.17 8.38 26.26
C PHE A 12 22.68 9.51 25.37
N PHE A 13 22.41 9.46 24.07
CA PHE A 13 22.87 10.46 23.12
C PHE A 13 21.92 11.67 23.10
N SER A 14 22.47 12.86 22.82
CA SER A 14 21.65 14.03 22.47
C SER A 14 20.87 13.76 21.18
N ILE A 15 19.71 14.40 20.99
CA ILE A 15 18.86 14.21 19.80
C ILE A 15 19.64 14.39 18.48
N THR A 16 20.57 15.36 18.41
CA THR A 16 21.42 15.55 17.23
C THR A 16 22.34 14.36 16.98
N SER A 17 22.93 13.79 18.04
CA SER A 17 23.79 12.62 17.94
C SER A 17 22.97 11.36 17.63
N GLN A 18 21.79 11.19 18.23
CA GLN A 18 20.86 10.10 17.91
C GLN A 18 20.53 10.08 16.42
N ASN A 19 20.17 11.23 15.84
CA ASN A 19 19.85 11.33 14.42
C ASN A 19 21.04 10.95 13.51
N LYS A 20 22.26 11.39 13.84
CA LYS A 20 23.46 10.98 13.09
C LYS A 20 23.74 9.49 13.21
N SER A 21 23.65 8.96 14.42
CA SER A 21 23.83 7.54 14.71
C SER A 21 22.80 6.67 13.98
N LEU A 22 21.52 7.03 14.04
CA LEU A 22 20.44 6.32 13.32
C LEU A 22 20.64 6.38 11.81
N ALA A 23 21.08 7.51 11.25
CA ALA A 23 21.40 7.61 9.82
C ALA A 23 22.53 6.64 9.42
N ILE A 24 23.59 6.55 10.25
CA ILE A 24 24.69 5.60 10.03
C ILE A 24 24.17 4.17 10.12
N VAL A 25 23.42 3.84 11.17
CA VAL A 25 22.82 2.50 11.35
C VAL A 25 21.93 2.14 10.17
N ALA A 26 21.06 3.05 9.72
CA ALA A 26 20.23 2.83 8.54
C ALA A 26 21.08 2.46 7.33
N ASN A 27 22.17 3.18 7.07
CA ASN A 27 23.04 2.91 5.93
C ASN A 27 23.77 1.57 6.08
N CYS A 28 24.16 1.21 7.29
CA CYS A 28 24.72 -0.11 7.56
C CYS A 28 23.69 -1.25 7.34
N CYS A 29 22.40 -1.01 7.62
CA CYS A 29 21.34 -2.02 7.42
C CYS A 29 21.22 -2.48 5.98
N ILE A 30 21.64 -1.69 4.98
CA ILE A 30 21.69 -2.10 3.57
C ILE A 30 22.56 -3.35 3.41
N HIS A 31 23.63 -3.47 4.17
CA HIS A 31 24.61 -4.56 4.08
C HIS A 31 24.27 -5.76 4.96
N ILE A 32 23.22 -5.68 5.78
CA ILE A 32 22.75 -6.80 6.61
C ILE A 32 21.95 -7.74 5.72
N LEU A 33 22.66 -8.64 5.03
CA LEU A 33 22.10 -9.60 4.09
C LEU A 33 22.07 -11.03 4.66
N SER A 34 22.82 -11.28 5.74
CA SER A 34 22.95 -12.60 6.37
C SER A 34 22.21 -12.66 7.71
N ARG A 35 21.72 -13.86 8.05
CA ARG A 35 21.05 -14.12 9.33
C ARG A 35 21.97 -13.96 10.54
N ASN A 36 23.28 -14.19 10.38
CA ASN A 36 24.24 -13.94 11.46
C ASN A 36 24.37 -12.45 11.76
N ASP A 37 24.34 -11.61 10.72
CA ASP A 37 24.43 -10.16 10.87
C ASP A 37 23.15 -9.57 11.46
N PHE A 38 22.00 -10.20 11.17
CA PHE A 38 20.71 -9.84 11.75
C PHE A 38 20.71 -9.95 13.29
N ASN A 39 21.47 -10.87 13.87
CA ASN A 39 21.53 -11.04 15.34
C ASN A 39 22.00 -9.76 16.06
N HIS A 40 22.81 -8.90 15.43
CA HIS A 40 23.26 -7.63 16.00
C HIS A 40 22.11 -6.60 16.16
N VAL A 41 21.06 -6.71 15.34
CA VAL A 41 19.90 -5.79 15.34
C VAL A 41 18.69 -6.42 16.02
N ARG A 42 18.58 -7.75 15.98
CA ARG A 42 17.45 -8.54 16.52
C ARG A 42 17.03 -8.12 17.93
N GLY A 43 17.99 -7.98 18.85
CA GLY A 43 17.73 -7.59 20.24
C GLY A 43 17.23 -6.16 20.43
N HIS A 44 17.33 -5.31 19.39
CA HIS A 44 17.02 -3.88 19.45
C HIS A 44 15.74 -3.51 18.68
N LEU A 45 15.07 -4.48 18.03
CA LEU A 45 13.89 -4.23 17.20
C LEU A 45 12.74 -3.59 17.98
N GLU A 46 12.51 -4.02 19.22
CA GLU A 46 11.47 -3.45 20.08
C GLU A 46 11.80 -2.01 20.48
N ASN A 47 13.06 -1.73 20.85
CA ASN A 47 13.53 -0.39 21.17
C ASN A 47 13.40 0.56 19.96
N LEU A 48 13.74 0.08 18.76
CA LEU A 48 13.52 0.81 17.52
C LEU A 48 12.03 1.05 17.27
N SER A 49 11.17 0.05 17.45
CA SER A 49 9.72 0.21 17.29
C SER A 49 9.14 1.23 18.27
N ASN A 50 9.63 1.31 19.51
CA ASN A 50 9.19 2.29 20.49
C ASN A 50 9.58 3.71 20.10
N ARG A 51 10.73 3.88 19.43
CA ARG A 51 11.23 5.16 18.93
C ARG A 51 10.42 5.73 17.76
N LEU A 52 9.64 4.92 17.05
CA LEU A 52 8.69 5.42 16.05
C LEU A 52 7.60 6.33 16.65
N ARG A 53 7.41 6.27 17.98
CA ARG A 53 6.46 7.13 18.72
C ARG A 53 7.10 8.40 19.28
N SER A 54 8.37 8.68 18.96
CA SER A 54 9.05 9.88 19.43
C SER A 54 8.50 11.13 18.76
N ASP A 55 8.54 12.27 19.46
CA ASP A 55 8.16 13.58 18.90
C ASP A 55 9.14 14.11 17.83
N ASP A 56 10.36 13.56 17.75
CA ASP A 56 11.36 13.96 16.76
C ASP A 56 11.12 13.31 15.39
N LYS A 57 10.64 14.10 14.43
CA LYS A 57 10.37 13.65 13.05
C LYS A 57 11.58 12.97 12.40
N LYS A 58 12.80 13.48 12.61
CA LYS A 58 14.00 12.90 12.00
C LYS A 58 14.29 11.52 12.56
N THR A 59 14.15 11.32 13.86
CA THR A 59 14.30 10.00 14.49
C THR A 59 13.34 9.00 13.87
N VAL A 60 12.06 9.38 13.71
CA VAL A 60 11.05 8.54 13.06
C VAL A 60 11.44 8.18 11.63
N GLU A 61 11.90 9.16 10.82
CA GLU A 61 12.32 8.91 9.43
C GLU A 61 13.48 7.92 9.33
N HIS A 62 14.53 8.08 10.15
CA HIS A 62 15.66 7.14 10.13
C HIS A 62 15.27 5.75 10.61
N VAL A 63 14.44 5.63 11.65
CA VAL A 63 13.97 4.34 12.15
C VAL A 63 13.08 3.64 11.12
N CYS A 64 12.18 4.36 10.45
CA CYS A 64 11.42 3.82 9.31
C CYS A 64 12.34 3.30 8.20
N SER A 65 13.41 4.03 7.88
CA SER A 65 14.39 3.61 6.87
C SER A 65 15.15 2.35 7.29
N ILE A 66 15.51 2.21 8.57
CA ILE A 66 16.10 0.98 9.13
C ILE A 66 15.16 -0.21 8.90
N PHE A 67 13.88 -0.08 9.29
CA PHE A 67 12.90 -1.15 9.10
C PHE A 67 12.68 -1.47 7.62
N SER A 68 12.56 -0.48 6.73
CA SER A 68 12.36 -0.71 5.29
C SER A 68 13.47 -1.58 4.72
N ARG A 69 14.73 -1.22 5.01
CA ARG A 69 15.90 -1.96 4.55
C ARG A 69 15.96 -3.38 5.10
N LEU A 70 15.62 -3.57 6.38
CA LEU A 70 15.59 -4.92 6.98
C LEU A 70 14.49 -5.79 6.35
N VAL A 71 13.29 -5.23 6.17
CA VAL A 71 12.15 -5.93 5.56
C VAL A 71 12.47 -6.31 4.11
N GLU A 72 13.07 -5.40 3.35
CA GLU A 72 13.53 -5.64 1.98
C GLU A 72 14.66 -6.67 1.91
N ASN A 73 15.61 -6.69 2.84
CA ASN A 73 16.70 -7.68 2.82
C ASN A 73 16.23 -9.09 3.19
N PHE A 74 15.25 -9.21 4.09
CA PHE A 74 14.79 -10.49 4.64
C PHE A 74 13.42 -10.96 4.12
N HIS A 75 12.86 -10.35 3.07
CA HIS A 75 11.55 -10.73 2.51
C HIS A 75 11.45 -12.23 2.14
N ARG A 76 12.57 -12.87 1.79
CA ARG A 76 12.61 -14.31 1.45
C ARG A 76 12.55 -15.25 2.66
N ASP A 77 12.89 -14.76 3.85
CA ASP A 77 12.87 -15.55 5.08
C ASP A 77 11.68 -15.15 5.95
N SER A 78 10.58 -15.89 5.80
CA SER A 78 9.35 -15.67 6.55
C SER A 78 9.53 -15.77 8.07
N SER A 79 10.55 -16.47 8.57
CA SER A 79 10.81 -16.56 10.01
C SER A 79 11.39 -15.26 10.56
N VAL A 80 12.41 -14.70 9.89
CA VAL A 80 13.01 -13.40 10.25
C VAL A 80 11.99 -12.28 10.05
N LEU A 81 11.20 -12.34 8.98
CA LEU A 81 10.16 -11.35 8.72
C LEU A 81 9.12 -11.27 9.86
N ARG A 82 8.74 -12.41 10.44
CA ARG A 82 7.86 -12.46 11.62
C ARG A 82 8.51 -11.87 12.88
N GLU A 83 9.81 -12.02 13.02
CA GLU A 83 10.55 -11.42 14.14
C GLU A 83 10.65 -9.89 14.01
N ILE A 84 10.83 -9.39 12.79
CA ILE A 84 10.83 -7.96 12.48
C ILE A 84 9.42 -7.38 12.68
N ALA A 85 8.39 -8.07 12.16
CA ALA A 85 6.99 -7.65 12.20
C ALA A 85 6.33 -7.91 13.57
N SER A 86 6.86 -7.29 14.62
CA SER A 86 6.22 -7.32 15.93
C SER A 86 4.83 -6.68 15.85
N THR A 87 3.88 -7.19 16.64
CA THR A 87 2.51 -6.63 16.72
C THR A 87 2.53 -5.13 17.06
N GLN A 88 3.52 -4.71 17.84
CA GLN A 88 3.72 -3.31 18.21
C GLN A 88 4.16 -2.45 17.02
N LEU A 89 5.06 -2.96 16.17
CA LEU A 89 5.50 -2.28 14.94
C LEU A 89 4.32 -2.07 13.99
N LEU A 90 3.56 -3.14 13.71
CA LEU A 90 2.41 -3.09 12.80
C LEU A 90 1.34 -2.09 13.28
N LYS A 91 1.05 -2.07 14.58
CA LYS A 91 0.11 -1.10 15.18
C LYS A 91 0.63 0.32 15.01
N THR A 92 1.89 0.55 15.34
CA THR A 92 2.50 1.87 15.28
C THR A 92 2.53 2.41 13.86
N MET A 93 2.89 1.58 12.87
CA MET A 93 2.82 1.93 11.44
C MET A 93 1.39 2.29 11.00
N GLN A 94 0.38 1.50 11.37
CA GLN A 94 -1.01 1.82 11.04
C GLN A 94 -1.47 3.13 11.68
N THR A 95 -1.17 3.36 12.97
CA THR A 95 -1.50 4.63 13.64
C THR A 95 -0.83 5.81 12.94
N MET A 96 0.43 5.68 12.54
CA MET A 96 1.15 6.75 11.81
C MET A 96 0.55 7.06 10.43
N LEU A 97 -0.08 6.09 9.78
CA LEU A 97 -0.78 6.28 8.51
C LEU A 97 -2.14 6.98 8.68
N VAL A 98 -2.87 6.67 9.76
CA VAL A 98 -4.21 7.21 10.02
C VAL A 98 -4.19 8.62 10.59
N VAL A 99 -3.19 8.98 11.41
CA VAL A 99 -3.10 10.31 12.01
C VAL A 99 -2.82 11.36 10.92
N GLN A 100 -3.85 12.12 10.56
CA GLN A 100 -3.76 13.27 9.65
C GLN A 100 -3.91 14.60 10.41
N PRO A 101 -3.19 15.67 10.04
CA PRO A 101 -2.20 15.77 8.95
C PRO A 101 -0.95 14.92 9.24
N SER A 102 -0.43 14.27 8.20
CA SER A 102 0.64 13.26 8.34
C SER A 102 1.90 13.88 8.93
N LEU A 103 2.37 13.35 10.07
CA LEU A 103 3.70 13.62 10.61
C LEU A 103 4.82 13.20 9.64
N LEU A 104 4.48 12.35 8.67
CA LEU A 104 5.37 11.73 7.70
C LEU A 104 5.58 12.59 6.45
N ASN A 105 6.78 12.48 5.87
CA ASN A 105 7.02 12.95 4.51
C ASN A 105 6.55 11.88 3.49
N SER A 106 6.40 12.25 2.22
CA SER A 106 5.91 11.33 1.18
C SER A 106 6.76 10.05 1.07
N VAL A 107 8.09 10.16 1.22
CA VAL A 107 9.01 9.02 1.15
C VAL A 107 8.77 8.01 2.29
N THR A 108 8.61 8.50 3.53
CA THR A 108 8.34 7.64 4.69
C THR A 108 6.97 7.00 4.61
N PHE A 109 5.97 7.73 4.12
CA PHE A 109 4.64 7.19 3.87
C PHE A 109 4.70 6.00 2.89
N VAL A 110 5.29 6.21 1.71
CA VAL A 110 5.48 5.17 0.69
C VAL A 110 6.22 3.97 1.27
N SER A 111 7.32 4.21 2.01
CA SER A 111 8.11 3.14 2.62
C SER A 111 7.30 2.29 3.61
N ILE A 112 6.42 2.91 4.40
CA ILE A 112 5.56 2.17 5.35
C ILE A 112 4.55 1.30 4.61
N ILE A 113 3.87 1.85 3.59
CA ILE A 113 2.91 1.06 2.82
C ILE A 113 3.62 -0.09 2.09
N HIS A 114 4.80 0.17 1.54
CA HIS A 114 5.62 -0.85 0.90
C HIS A 114 6.03 -1.97 1.87
N MET A 115 6.44 -1.62 3.11
CA MET A 115 6.71 -2.62 4.14
C MET A 115 5.48 -3.47 4.48
N LEU A 116 4.30 -2.85 4.59
CA LEU A 116 3.04 -3.58 4.81
C LEU A 116 2.70 -4.50 3.62
N TYR A 117 3.00 -4.07 2.40
CA TYR A 117 2.89 -4.90 1.20
C TYR A 117 3.85 -6.10 1.28
N ILE A 118 5.12 -5.90 1.62
CA ILE A 118 6.07 -7.02 1.77
C ILE A 118 5.60 -8.00 2.86
N PHE A 119 5.10 -7.51 4.00
CA PHE A 119 4.58 -8.38 5.05
C PHE A 119 3.40 -9.24 4.58
N SER A 120 2.51 -8.66 3.76
CA SER A 120 1.35 -9.38 3.23
C SER A 120 1.74 -10.34 2.10
N ALA A 121 2.61 -9.94 1.18
CA ALA A 121 3.02 -10.74 0.01
C ALA A 121 3.89 -11.95 0.36
N TYR A 122 4.83 -11.80 1.31
CA TYR A 122 5.81 -12.83 1.61
C TYR A 122 5.52 -13.61 2.90
N CYS A 123 4.50 -13.22 3.68
CA CYS A 123 4.07 -13.97 4.85
C CYS A 123 2.54 -13.97 5.02
N PRO A 124 1.85 -15.08 4.69
CA PRO A 124 0.39 -15.14 4.82
C PRO A 124 -0.09 -15.02 6.28
N ILE A 125 0.74 -15.39 7.26
CA ILE A 125 0.41 -15.26 8.69
C ILE A 125 0.36 -13.77 9.10
N LEU A 126 1.29 -12.96 8.58
CA LEU A 126 1.29 -11.51 8.82
C LEU A 126 0.15 -10.83 8.07
N ALA A 127 -0.16 -11.27 6.83
CA ALA A 127 -1.35 -10.81 6.11
C ALA A 127 -2.64 -11.02 6.92
N VAL A 128 -2.84 -12.22 7.46
CA VAL A 128 -4.01 -12.52 8.32
C VAL A 128 -4.00 -11.67 9.59
N THR A 129 -2.83 -11.41 10.17
CA THR A 129 -2.70 -10.55 11.35
C THR A 129 -3.09 -9.10 11.03
N LEU A 130 -2.62 -8.57 9.90
CA LEU A 130 -2.98 -7.23 9.41
C LEU A 130 -4.49 -7.11 9.13
N LEU A 131 -5.10 -8.14 8.53
CA LEU A 131 -6.56 -8.18 8.32
C LEU A 131 -7.32 -8.14 9.64
N LYS A 132 -6.89 -8.92 10.64
CA LYS A 132 -7.48 -8.89 11.99
C LYS A 132 -7.30 -7.54 12.70
N MET A 133 -6.31 -6.74 12.28
CA MET A 133 -6.06 -5.39 12.80
C MET A 133 -6.86 -4.31 12.06
N ASN A 134 -7.77 -4.68 11.16
CA ASN A 134 -8.62 -3.77 10.40
C ASN A 134 -7.85 -2.84 9.45
N ILE A 135 -6.80 -3.36 8.79
CA ILE A 135 -6.03 -2.61 7.80
C ILE A 135 -6.91 -2.08 6.64
N ALA A 136 -8.03 -2.74 6.33
CA ALA A 136 -8.96 -2.31 5.29
C ALA A 136 -9.55 -0.92 5.59
N GLU A 137 -9.93 -0.66 6.85
CA GLU A 137 -10.43 0.65 7.28
C GLU A 137 -9.33 1.71 7.20
N THR A 138 -8.10 1.36 7.55
CA THR A 138 -6.93 2.23 7.40
C THR A 138 -6.74 2.64 5.93
N ILE A 139 -6.74 1.66 5.01
CA ILE A 139 -6.58 1.92 3.57
C ILE A 139 -7.75 2.76 3.02
N MET A 140 -8.98 2.49 3.44
CA MET A 140 -10.14 3.30 3.08
C MET A 140 -9.95 4.75 3.54
N CYS A 141 -9.58 4.96 4.80
CA CYS A 141 -9.28 6.28 5.35
C CYS A 141 -8.15 7.00 4.57
N LEU A 142 -7.11 6.27 4.14
CA LEU A 142 -6.03 6.83 3.33
C LEU A 142 -6.51 7.35 1.96
N LEU A 143 -7.50 6.68 1.36
CA LEU A 143 -8.04 6.99 0.04
C LEU A 143 -9.19 8.01 0.08
N THR A 144 -10.04 7.99 1.10
CA THR A 144 -11.29 8.77 1.14
C THR A 144 -11.32 9.85 2.21
N GLY A 145 -10.34 9.86 3.13
CA GLY A 145 -10.44 10.59 4.38
C GLY A 145 -11.44 9.92 5.33
N SER A 146 -11.30 10.20 6.62
CA SER A 146 -12.21 9.69 7.65
C SER A 146 -13.63 10.20 7.40
N ASN A 147 -14.46 9.43 6.70
CA ASN A 147 -15.88 9.69 6.58
C ASN A 147 -16.60 9.22 7.86
N GLU A 148 -16.38 9.90 8.97
CA GLU A 148 -17.34 9.86 10.08
C GLU A 148 -18.62 10.57 9.65
N GLY A 149 -19.48 9.85 8.94
CA GLY A 149 -20.80 10.32 8.56
C GLY A 149 -21.17 10.02 7.11
N LYS A 150 -21.44 8.74 6.81
CA LYS A 150 -22.73 8.30 6.26
C LYS A 150 -22.72 6.82 5.90
N SER A 151 -23.72 6.14 6.48
CA SER A 151 -24.36 4.91 6.00
C SER A 151 -23.75 3.59 6.49
N SER A 152 -24.29 3.16 7.62
CA SER A 152 -24.68 1.78 7.93
C SER A 152 -24.67 0.85 6.71
N ALA A 153 -23.96 -0.26 6.86
CA ALA A 153 -23.98 -1.42 5.98
C ALA A 153 -25.43 -1.88 5.70
N LYS A 154 -26.01 -1.38 4.62
CA LYS A 154 -27.05 -2.08 3.87
C LYS A 154 -26.45 -2.43 2.52
N SER A 155 -26.43 -3.72 2.24
CA SER A 155 -26.17 -4.33 0.93
C SER A 155 -26.71 -3.45 -0.21
N ILE A 156 -25.82 -2.79 -0.95
CA ILE A 156 -26.18 -2.11 -2.19
C ILE A 156 -26.04 -3.14 -3.32
N PRO A 157 -27.11 -3.48 -4.06
CA PRO A 157 -26.98 -4.29 -5.25
C PRO A 157 -26.19 -3.50 -6.30
N ILE A 158 -25.11 -4.08 -6.83
CA ILE A 158 -24.37 -3.56 -7.97
C ILE A 158 -25.31 -3.61 -9.18
N THR A 159 -26.07 -2.54 -9.42
CA THR A 159 -26.76 -2.36 -10.70
C THR A 159 -25.76 -1.72 -11.65
N TYR A 160 -25.13 -2.53 -12.48
CA TYR A 160 -24.44 -2.02 -13.65
C TYR A 160 -25.52 -1.49 -14.61
N LYS A 161 -25.65 -0.17 -14.73
CA LYS A 161 -26.36 0.41 -15.88
C LYS A 161 -25.45 0.21 -17.10
N SER A 162 -25.67 -0.88 -17.83
CA SER A 162 -25.12 -1.02 -19.17
C SER A 162 -25.50 0.22 -19.98
N ALA A 163 -24.50 0.91 -20.53
CA ALA A 163 -24.66 1.96 -21.51
C ALA A 163 -25.09 1.39 -22.88
N ALA A 164 -26.06 0.48 -22.86
CA ALA A 164 -26.76 0.04 -24.07
C ALA A 164 -27.96 0.97 -24.25
N LEU A 165 -27.83 1.83 -25.26
CA LEU A 165 -28.85 2.66 -25.87
C LEU A 165 -30.21 1.93 -25.89
N SER A 166 -31.21 2.46 -25.19
CA SER A 166 -32.61 2.16 -25.49
C SER A 166 -33.14 3.35 -26.26
N THR A 167 -33.34 3.11 -27.55
CA THR A 167 -34.01 4.01 -28.46
C THR A 167 -35.49 4.11 -28.08
N ASN A 168 -36.01 5.33 -28.20
CA ASN A 168 -37.40 5.70 -28.53
C ASN A 168 -38.25 6.34 -27.41
N GLU A 169 -38.52 7.63 -27.67
CA GLU A 169 -39.81 8.33 -27.52
C GLU A 169 -40.26 8.82 -26.13
N GLY A 170 -39.99 10.11 -25.89
CA GLY A 170 -41.07 11.06 -25.56
C GLY A 170 -41.63 11.11 -24.14
N VAL A 171 -40.84 11.53 -23.13
CA VAL A 171 -41.36 12.22 -21.93
C VAL A 171 -40.29 13.20 -21.42
N PRO A 172 -40.59 14.51 -21.25
CA PRO A 172 -39.66 15.42 -20.57
C PRO A 172 -39.78 15.19 -19.05
N MET A 173 -39.01 14.24 -18.51
CA MET A 173 -38.83 14.14 -17.07
C MET A 173 -37.69 15.04 -16.63
N ASN A 174 -38.07 16.06 -15.88
CA ASN A 174 -37.24 16.98 -15.13
C ASN A 174 -36.10 16.25 -14.40
N ILE A 175 -34.87 16.37 -14.92
CA ILE A 175 -33.64 15.91 -14.25
C ILE A 175 -33.26 16.96 -13.20
N SER A 176 -34.10 17.15 -12.19
CA SER A 176 -33.75 17.95 -11.01
C SER A 176 -34.17 17.23 -9.74
N SER A 177 -33.50 16.10 -9.46
CA SER A 177 -33.28 15.60 -8.09
C SER A 177 -32.52 14.26 -8.07
N ILE A 178 -31.29 14.23 -8.58
CA ILE A 178 -30.30 13.23 -8.16
C ILE A 178 -29.09 13.98 -7.60
N GLN A 179 -29.30 14.70 -6.49
CA GLN A 179 -28.26 15.45 -5.78
C GLN A 179 -28.03 14.95 -4.35
N SER A 180 -28.34 13.69 -4.05
CA SER A 180 -28.04 13.12 -2.73
C SER A 180 -27.87 11.60 -2.78
N ALA A 181 -26.70 11.13 -3.21
CA ALA A 181 -26.21 9.80 -2.85
C ALA A 181 -24.68 9.73 -3.01
N ASN A 182 -23.97 10.00 -1.90
CA ASN A 182 -22.61 9.54 -1.60
C ASN A 182 -21.52 9.78 -2.65
N SER A 183 -21.07 11.03 -2.79
CA SER A 183 -19.75 11.32 -3.38
C SER A 183 -18.67 10.92 -2.38
N ILE A 184 -18.08 9.73 -2.55
CA ILE A 184 -16.80 9.41 -1.92
C ILE A 184 -15.76 10.26 -2.65
N GLU A 185 -15.34 11.35 -2.02
CA GLU A 185 -14.28 12.21 -2.57
C GLU A 185 -12.93 11.59 -2.20
N LEU A 186 -12.13 11.28 -3.21
CA LEU A 186 -10.80 10.71 -3.00
C LEU A 186 -9.84 11.80 -2.56
N ILE A 187 -9.03 11.51 -1.55
CA ILE A 187 -7.92 12.37 -1.18
C ILE A 187 -6.94 12.41 -2.36
N PRO A 188 -6.54 13.60 -2.84
CA PRO A 188 -5.50 13.71 -3.86
C PRO A 188 -4.17 13.18 -3.28
N ARG A 189 -3.61 12.18 -3.94
CA ARG A 189 -2.34 11.52 -3.57
C ARG A 189 -1.39 11.55 -4.75
N THR A 190 -0.09 11.44 -4.48
CA THR A 190 0.89 11.32 -5.58
C THR A 190 0.74 9.98 -6.29
N PRO A 191 1.13 9.86 -7.58
CA PRO A 191 1.04 8.58 -8.31
C PRO A 191 1.78 7.43 -7.62
N GLN A 192 2.91 7.73 -6.95
CA GLN A 192 3.70 6.74 -6.22
C GLN A 192 2.97 6.24 -4.96
N GLU A 193 2.34 7.13 -4.21
CA GLU A 193 1.55 6.77 -3.03
C GLU A 193 0.36 5.89 -3.42
N LEU A 194 -0.35 6.24 -4.50
CA LEU A 194 -1.47 5.44 -5.01
C LEU A 194 -1.02 4.06 -5.47
N TYR A 195 0.12 3.96 -6.15
CA TYR A 195 0.66 2.69 -6.61
C TYR A 195 0.91 1.72 -5.45
N GLU A 196 1.55 2.17 -4.37
CA GLU A 196 1.80 1.32 -3.20
C GLU A 196 0.48 0.94 -2.50
N ILE A 197 -0.47 1.87 -2.36
CA ILE A 197 -1.78 1.59 -1.76
C ILE A 197 -2.51 0.51 -2.57
N VAL A 198 -2.58 0.67 -3.89
CA VAL A 198 -3.27 -0.27 -4.78
C VAL A 198 -2.55 -1.63 -4.80
N SER A 199 -1.22 -1.64 -4.71
CA SER A 199 -0.44 -2.88 -4.61
C SER A 199 -0.76 -3.64 -3.32
N LEU A 200 -0.83 -2.94 -2.19
CA LEU A 200 -1.23 -3.52 -0.91
C LEU A 200 -2.67 -4.06 -0.97
N ILE A 201 -3.61 -3.32 -1.56
CA ILE A 201 -4.99 -3.78 -1.76
C ILE A 201 -5.01 -5.07 -2.60
N GLY A 202 -4.29 -5.08 -3.72
CA GLY A 202 -4.21 -6.23 -4.61
C GLY A 202 -3.73 -7.50 -3.91
N GLU A 203 -2.73 -7.38 -3.04
CA GLU A 203 -2.20 -8.52 -2.28
C GLU A 203 -3.14 -8.99 -1.16
N MET A 204 -3.93 -8.07 -0.59
CA MET A 204 -4.91 -8.38 0.46
C MET A 204 -6.22 -8.98 -0.10
N MET A 205 -6.49 -8.81 -1.39
CA MET A 205 -7.68 -9.36 -2.05
C MET A 205 -7.47 -10.80 -2.53
N PRO A 206 -8.50 -11.66 -2.48
CA PRO A 206 -8.42 -12.98 -3.09
C PRO A 206 -8.21 -12.84 -4.60
N ARG A 207 -7.41 -13.74 -5.16
CA ARG A 207 -7.26 -13.83 -6.62
C ARG A 207 -8.61 -14.15 -7.26
N LEU A 208 -8.89 -13.49 -8.37
CA LEU A 208 -10.11 -13.75 -9.14
C LEU A 208 -10.14 -15.22 -9.58
N PRO A 209 -11.31 -15.91 -9.50
CA PRO A 209 -11.44 -17.26 -10.00
C PRO A 209 -11.08 -17.33 -11.49
N THR A 210 -10.13 -18.18 -11.84
CA THR A 210 -9.76 -18.41 -13.24
C THR A 210 -10.76 -19.30 -13.98
N ASP A 211 -11.61 -20.02 -13.24
CA ASP A 211 -12.49 -21.05 -13.78
C ASP A 211 -13.81 -20.46 -14.31
N GLU A 212 -14.13 -19.22 -13.97
CA GLU A 212 -15.31 -18.53 -14.49
C GLU A 212 -14.98 -17.72 -15.75
N PRO A 213 -15.70 -17.92 -16.86
CA PRO A 213 -15.45 -17.21 -18.12
C PRO A 213 -15.65 -15.68 -17.99
N LEU A 214 -16.37 -15.22 -16.96
CA LEU A 214 -16.56 -13.80 -16.66
C LEU A 214 -15.24 -13.07 -16.38
N PHE A 215 -14.26 -13.74 -15.76
CA PHE A 215 -12.95 -13.15 -15.42
C PHE A 215 -11.86 -13.43 -16.46
N GLN A 216 -12.19 -14.12 -17.56
CA GLN A 216 -11.27 -14.41 -18.68
C GLN A 216 -11.36 -13.33 -19.79
N VAL A 217 -11.49 -12.05 -19.41
CA VAL A 217 -11.72 -10.93 -20.35
C VAL A 217 -10.53 -10.72 -21.30
N ASP A 218 -9.31 -11.07 -20.87
CA ASP A 218 -8.09 -11.00 -21.71
C ASP A 218 -8.21 -11.85 -22.98
N GLN A 219 -8.97 -12.96 -22.93
CA GLN A 219 -9.22 -13.78 -24.11
C GLN A 219 -10.11 -13.05 -25.12
N LEU A 220 -11.04 -12.19 -24.68
CA LEU A 220 -11.92 -11.41 -25.54
C LEU A 220 -11.15 -10.28 -26.26
N PHE A 221 -10.21 -9.63 -25.57
CA PHE A 221 -9.33 -8.64 -26.21
C PHE A 221 -8.42 -9.29 -27.27
N ARG A 222 -7.88 -10.49 -27.00
CA ARG A 222 -7.11 -11.27 -27.98
C ARG A 222 -7.95 -11.78 -29.15
N ARG A 223 -9.23 -12.09 -28.93
CA ARG A 223 -10.15 -12.60 -29.96
C ARG A 223 -10.56 -11.54 -30.97
N SER A 224 -10.67 -10.27 -30.55
CA SER A 224 -10.89 -9.13 -31.45
C SER A 224 -9.75 -8.95 -32.47
N ALA A 225 -8.50 -9.26 -32.08
CA ALA A 225 -7.32 -9.17 -32.95
C ALA A 225 -7.30 -10.20 -34.10
N LEU A 226 -8.12 -11.25 -34.03
CA LEU A 226 -8.20 -12.27 -35.09
C LEU A 226 -9.24 -11.95 -36.16
N THR A 227 -10.17 -11.02 -35.88
CA THR A 227 -11.29 -10.70 -36.78
C THR A 227 -11.09 -9.42 -37.62
N HIS A 228 -10.04 -8.64 -37.35
CA HIS A 228 -9.70 -7.48 -38.19
C HIS A 228 -8.26 -7.58 -38.71
N ARG A 229 -8.14 -8.02 -39.97
CA ARG A 229 -6.99 -7.95 -40.89
C ARG A 229 -5.61 -8.34 -40.32
N ALA A 230 -5.14 -9.52 -40.75
CA ALA A 230 -3.74 -9.87 -41.02
C ALA A 230 -2.68 -9.11 -40.21
N TYR A 231 -2.36 -9.61 -39.01
CA TYR A 231 -1.17 -9.21 -38.27
C TYR A 231 0.01 -10.08 -38.73
N ASP A 232 0.90 -9.47 -39.49
CA ASP A 232 2.23 -10.00 -39.80
C ASP A 232 3.03 -10.11 -38.49
N ALA A 233 3.50 -11.32 -38.16
CA ALA A 233 4.14 -11.69 -36.89
C ALA A 233 5.54 -11.06 -36.69
N SER A 234 5.95 -10.15 -37.57
CA SER A 234 7.27 -9.51 -37.57
C SER A 234 7.25 -7.99 -37.28
N SER A 235 6.08 -7.37 -37.09
CA SER A 235 5.98 -5.95 -36.71
C SER A 235 5.63 -5.75 -35.24
N HIS A 236 6.39 -4.89 -34.55
CA HIS A 236 6.12 -4.45 -33.18
C HIS A 236 4.85 -3.57 -33.18
N GLY A 237 3.68 -4.20 -33.18
CA GLY A 237 2.38 -3.52 -33.21
C GLY A 237 2.04 -2.87 -31.86
N TYR A 238 2.38 -1.60 -31.72
CA TYR A 238 1.85 -0.74 -30.65
C TYR A 238 0.37 -0.44 -30.93
N VAL A 239 -0.48 -0.61 -29.91
CA VAL A 239 -1.89 -0.19 -29.95
C VAL A 239 -1.93 1.34 -29.93
N LEU A 240 -2.34 1.96 -31.04
CA LEU A 240 -2.51 3.41 -31.15
C LEU A 240 -3.91 3.80 -30.67
N TRP A 241 -4.00 4.38 -29.48
CA TRP A 241 -5.24 4.94 -28.94
C TRP A 241 -5.53 6.29 -29.60
N HIS A 242 -6.61 6.39 -30.36
CA HIS A 242 -7.16 7.68 -30.80
C HIS A 242 -8.30 8.07 -29.85
N TRP A 243 -8.10 9.16 -29.13
CA TRP A 243 -9.19 9.85 -28.44
C TRP A 243 -10.03 10.55 -29.52
N GLN A 244 -11.32 10.24 -29.54
CA GLN A 244 -12.28 10.94 -30.39
C GLN A 244 -12.83 12.09 -29.56
N ASP A 245 -12.39 13.31 -29.87
CA ASP A 245 -13.01 14.52 -29.31
C ASP A 245 -14.34 14.72 -30.04
N ASP A 246 -15.43 14.75 -29.28
CA ASP A 246 -16.77 15.10 -29.77
C ASP A 246 -16.75 16.57 -30.25
N GLN A 247 -16.99 16.79 -31.54
CA GLN A 247 -17.29 18.11 -32.11
C GLN A 247 -18.77 18.45 -32.00
#